data_AF-A0A7S2TLD1-F1
#
_entry.id   AF-A0A7S2TLD1-F1
#
_cell.length_a   1.000
_cell.length_b   1.000
_cell.length_c   1.000
_cell.angle_alpha   90.00
_cell.angle_beta   90.00
_cell.angle_gamma   90.00
#
_symmetry.space_group_name_H-M   'P 1'
#
loop_
_entity.id
_entity.type
_entity.pdbx_description
1 polymer ?
#
loop_
_entity_poly.entity_id
_entity_poly.type
_entity_poly.pdbx_seq_one_letter_code
_entity_poly.pdbx_strand_id
1 'polypeptide(L)'
;MSKASTTFTLPDSQTEWIKQKVKENSLKDEGKAFRCVINYIAQAVKSDIFSADRLKVCKAEIDEKSLKVSYPLAESQESWIKNKMAEMKVGGSLVASAAVAHCMEVTNDEVFKVVRCKTNTTVKLAEMKGLCKEGLEAQAALDDGK
;
A
#
# COMPACT_ATOMS: atom_id res chain seq x y z
N MET A 1 1.76 2.16 -19.81
CA MET A 1 1.45 1.00 -18.95
C MET A 1 -0.05 0.98 -18.72
N SER A 2 -0.76 0.04 -19.34
CA SER A 2 -2.20 -0.17 -19.10
C SER A 2 -2.40 -0.68 -17.68
N LYS A 3 -3.41 -0.18 -16.98
CA LYS A 3 -3.78 -0.67 -15.64
C LYS A 3 -4.97 -1.62 -15.81
N ALA A 4 -4.84 -2.87 -15.41
CA ALA A 4 -5.97 -3.78 -15.39
C ALA A 4 -6.77 -3.56 -14.11
N SER A 5 -8.09 -3.58 -14.21
CA SER A 5 -8.97 -3.54 -13.04
C SER A 5 -9.05 -4.93 -12.44
N THR A 6 -8.53 -5.08 -11.23
CA THR A 6 -8.64 -6.31 -10.45
C THR A 6 -9.75 -6.14 -9.42
N THR A 7 -10.62 -7.15 -9.30
CA THR A 7 -11.73 -7.13 -8.33
C THR A 7 -11.33 -7.86 -7.05
N PHE A 8 -11.60 -7.22 -5.91
CA PHE A 8 -11.36 -7.74 -4.57
C PHE A 8 -12.64 -7.68 -3.75
N THR A 9 -12.72 -8.53 -2.73
CA THR A 9 -13.75 -8.43 -1.69
C THR A 9 -13.06 -7.91 -0.43
N LEU A 10 -13.39 -6.70 0.01
CA LEU A 10 -12.79 -6.07 1.18
C LEU A 10 -13.87 -5.74 2.22
N PRO A 11 -13.55 -5.77 3.52
CA PRO A 11 -14.43 -5.25 4.55
C PRO A 11 -14.85 -3.80 4.27
N ASP A 12 -16.06 -3.44 4.71
CA ASP A 12 -16.59 -2.08 4.55
C ASP A 12 -15.65 -1.03 5.17
N SER A 13 -15.18 -1.29 6.39
CA SER A 13 -14.26 -0.44 7.13
C SER A 13 -12.97 -0.14 6.36
N GLN A 14 -12.42 -1.14 5.66
CA GLN A 14 -11.22 -1.00 4.84
C GLN A 14 -11.50 -0.16 3.59
N THR A 15 -12.67 -0.37 2.97
CA THR A 15 -13.09 0.40 1.79
C THR A 15 -13.34 1.87 2.14
N GLU A 16 -13.98 2.14 3.27
CA GLU A 16 -14.21 3.49 3.80
C GLU A 16 -12.89 4.18 4.16
N TRP A 17 -11.96 3.45 4.78
CA TRP A 17 -10.63 3.97 5.07
C TRP A 17 -9.89 4.37 3.79
N ILE A 18 -9.92 3.55 2.73
CA ILE A 18 -9.31 3.89 1.44
C ILE A 18 -9.92 5.19 0.89
N LYS A 19 -11.26 5.31 0.91
CA LYS A 19 -11.98 6.52 0.47
C LYS A 19 -11.59 7.76 1.28
N GLN A 20 -11.43 7.62 2.59
CA GLN A 20 -10.96 8.70 3.46
C GLN A 20 -9.55 9.12 3.07
N LYS A 21 -8.62 8.16 2.86
CA LYS A 21 -7.23 8.46 2.49
C LYS A 21 -7.10 9.13 1.14
N VAL A 22 -8.02 8.89 0.20
CA VAL A 22 -8.08 9.65 -1.07
C VAL A 22 -8.28 11.13 -0.79
N LYS A 23 -9.23 11.49 0.09
CA LYS A 23 -9.53 12.88 0.45
C LYS A 23 -8.38 13.52 1.25
N GLU A 24 -7.92 12.83 2.29
CA GLU A 24 -6.89 13.35 3.21
C GLU A 24 -5.55 13.62 2.50
N ASN A 25 -5.20 12.81 1.50
CA ASN A 25 -3.95 12.95 0.76
C ASN A 25 -4.12 13.59 -0.62
N SER A 26 -5.30 14.11 -0.95
CA SER A 26 -5.62 14.70 -2.26
C SER A 26 -5.23 13.78 -3.44
N LEU A 27 -5.53 12.48 -3.30
CA LEU A 27 -5.23 11.49 -4.33
C LEU A 27 -6.28 11.54 -5.44
N LYS A 28 -5.87 11.14 -6.65
CA LYS A 28 -6.74 11.14 -7.83
C LYS A 28 -7.96 10.21 -7.69
N ASP A 29 -7.75 9.02 -7.12
CA ASP A 29 -8.74 7.93 -7.12
C ASP A 29 -8.43 6.91 -6.03
N GLU A 30 -9.43 6.12 -5.63
CA GLU A 30 -9.26 4.99 -4.68
C GLU A 30 -8.22 3.99 -5.16
N GLY A 31 -8.15 3.73 -6.47
CA GLY A 31 -7.12 2.88 -7.06
C GLY A 31 -5.72 3.43 -6.79
N LYS A 32 -5.52 4.75 -6.76
CA LYS A 32 -4.23 5.35 -6.39
C LYS A 32 -3.89 5.07 -4.93
N ALA A 33 -4.84 5.25 -4.03
CA ALA A 33 -4.65 4.96 -2.62
C ALA A 33 -4.30 3.47 -2.40
N PHE A 34 -5.06 2.57 -3.03
CA PHE A 34 -4.83 1.13 -2.94
C PHE A 34 -3.47 0.72 -3.53
N ARG A 35 -3.05 1.31 -4.66
CA ARG A 35 -1.70 1.08 -5.21
C ARG A 35 -0.58 1.54 -4.26
N CYS A 36 -0.79 2.62 -3.49
CA CYS A 36 0.19 3.05 -2.49
C CYS A 36 0.31 2.03 -1.35
N VAL A 37 -0.82 1.50 -0.87
CA VAL A 37 -0.86 0.39 0.11
C VAL A 37 -0.02 -0.79 -0.38
N ILE A 38 -0.31 -1.32 -1.57
CA ILE A 38 0.43 -2.47 -2.11
C ILE A 38 1.93 -2.17 -2.26
N ASN A 39 2.28 -0.96 -2.73
CA ASN A 39 3.68 -0.59 -2.88
C ASN A 39 4.40 -0.45 -1.53
N TYR A 40 3.75 0.09 -0.51
CA TYR A 40 4.30 0.18 0.84
C TYR A 40 4.55 -1.20 1.41
N ILE A 41 3.56 -2.09 1.35
CA ILE A 41 3.70 -3.46 1.81
C ILE A 41 4.82 -4.18 1.07
N ALA A 42 4.86 -4.07 -0.26
CA ALA A 42 5.86 -4.77 -1.09
C ALA A 42 7.30 -4.30 -0.84
N GLN A 43 7.51 -3.06 -0.41
CA GLN A 43 8.85 -2.46 -0.28
C GLN A 43 9.33 -2.30 1.16
N ALA A 44 8.45 -1.89 2.07
CA ALA A 44 8.81 -1.48 3.42
C ALA A 44 8.52 -2.56 4.47
N VAL A 45 7.53 -3.42 4.21
CA VAL A 45 7.09 -4.40 5.21
C VAL A 45 7.87 -5.70 5.05
N LYS A 46 8.83 -5.90 5.94
CA LYS A 46 9.57 -7.17 6.12
C LYS A 46 8.86 -8.14 7.08
N SER A 47 7.78 -7.69 7.72
CA SER A 47 7.10 -8.39 8.81
C SER A 47 6.03 -9.36 8.31
N ASP A 48 5.67 -10.34 9.15
CA ASP A 48 4.73 -11.44 8.87
C ASP A 48 3.26 -10.99 8.89
N ILE A 49 2.92 -9.93 8.14
CA ILE A 49 1.53 -9.44 8.02
C ILE A 49 0.60 -10.47 7.38
N PHE A 50 1.18 -11.49 6.75
CA PHE A 50 0.49 -12.63 6.18
C PHE A 50 0.52 -13.85 7.11
N SER A 51 0.77 -13.66 8.41
CA SER A 51 0.68 -14.74 9.39
C SER A 51 -0.67 -15.45 9.31
N ALA A 52 -0.69 -16.75 9.61
CA ALA A 52 -1.91 -17.54 9.57
C ALA A 52 -3.01 -16.97 10.50
N ASP A 53 -2.62 -16.36 11.62
CA ASP A 53 -3.55 -15.72 12.54
C ASP A 53 -4.17 -14.46 11.93
N ARG A 54 -3.34 -13.57 11.37
CA ARG A 54 -3.82 -12.35 10.71
C ARG A 54 -4.74 -12.66 9.54
N LEU A 55 -4.40 -13.68 8.74
CA LEU A 55 -5.24 -14.12 7.62
C LEU A 55 -6.59 -14.68 8.07
N LYS A 56 -6.66 -15.35 9.23
CA LYS A 56 -7.94 -15.80 9.80
C LYS A 56 -8.81 -14.62 10.24
N VAL A 57 -8.22 -13.62 10.89
CA VAL A 57 -8.93 -12.40 11.30
C VAL A 57 -9.49 -11.68 10.06
N CYS A 58 -8.65 -11.42 9.05
CA CYS A 58 -9.11 -10.77 7.83
C CYS A 58 -10.17 -11.59 7.08
N LYS A 59 -10.10 -12.92 7.12
CA LYS A 59 -11.14 -13.78 6.55
C LYS A 59 -12.47 -13.60 7.27
N ALA A 60 -12.46 -13.61 8.60
CA ALA A 60 -13.68 -13.41 9.40
C ALA A 60 -14.32 -12.04 9.12
N GLU A 61 -13.52 -10.98 9.02
CA GLU A 61 -14.02 -9.63 8.68
C GLU A 61 -14.64 -9.56 7.28
N ILE A 62 -14.02 -10.24 6.29
CA ILE A 62 -14.57 -10.34 4.93
C ILE A 62 -15.92 -11.07 4.94
N ASP A 63 -16.04 -12.16 5.69
CA ASP A 63 -17.26 -12.97 5.75
C ASP A 63 -18.42 -12.26 6.47
N GLU A 64 -18.13 -11.29 7.36
CA GLU A 64 -19.16 -10.54 8.11
C GLU A 64 -19.78 -9.39 7.32
N LYS A 65 -18.97 -8.44 6.85
CA LYS A 65 -19.43 -7.24 6.12
C LYS A 65 -18.41 -6.79 5.10
N SER A 66 -18.64 -7.17 3.84
CA SER A 66 -17.71 -6.86 2.76
C SER A 66 -18.39 -6.41 1.47
N LEU A 67 -17.65 -5.65 0.68
CA LEU A 67 -18.04 -5.17 -0.63
C LEU A 67 -17.06 -5.65 -1.69
N LYS A 68 -17.60 -5.89 -2.90
CA LYS A 68 -16.79 -6.09 -4.09
C LYS A 68 -16.33 -4.73 -4.60
N VAL A 69 -15.02 -4.53 -4.65
CA VAL A 69 -14.38 -3.32 -5.13
C VAL A 69 -13.44 -3.64 -6.28
N SER A 70 -13.35 -2.74 -7.25
CA SER A 70 -12.48 -2.89 -8.41
C SER A 70 -11.42 -1.80 -8.40
N TYR A 71 -10.16 -2.20 -8.29
CA TYR A 71 -9.04 -1.25 -8.27
C TYR A 71 -8.14 -1.46 -9.48
N PRO A 72 -7.83 -0.38 -10.23
CA PRO A 72 -6.85 -0.45 -11.31
C PRO A 72 -5.45 -0.65 -10.73
N LEU A 73 -4.79 -1.75 -11.09
CA LEU A 73 -3.44 -2.08 -10.65
C LEU A 73 -2.43 -1.95 -11.79
N ALA A 74 -1.18 -1.69 -11.44
CA ALA A 74 -0.07 -1.87 -12.38
C ALA A 74 0.30 -3.36 -12.47
N GLU A 75 0.82 -3.80 -13.61
CA GLU A 75 1.18 -5.20 -13.86
C GLU A 75 2.15 -5.77 -12.80
N SER A 76 3.11 -4.95 -12.34
CA SER A 76 4.03 -5.34 -11.26
C SER A 76 3.33 -5.61 -9.93
N GLN A 77 2.27 -4.86 -9.63
CA GLN A 77 1.48 -5.00 -8.41
C GLN A 77 0.55 -6.21 -8.50
N GLU A 78 -0.07 -6.43 -9.66
CA GLU A 78 -0.86 -7.63 -9.90
C GLU A 78 0.01 -8.89 -9.78
N SER A 79 1.21 -8.86 -10.36
CA SER A 79 2.18 -9.96 -10.28
C SER A 79 2.60 -10.20 -8.83
N TRP A 80 2.86 -9.15 -8.06
CA TRP A 80 3.18 -9.26 -6.64
C TRP A 80 2.04 -9.91 -5.84
N ILE A 81 0.79 -9.49 -6.06
CA ILE A 81 -0.38 -10.08 -5.39
C ILE A 81 -0.52 -11.56 -5.78
N LYS A 82 -0.40 -11.90 -7.08
CA LYS A 82 -0.47 -13.30 -7.55
C LYS A 82 0.61 -14.17 -6.93
N ASN A 83 1.84 -13.66 -6.82
CA ASN A 83 2.93 -14.38 -6.15
C ASN A 83 2.59 -14.62 -4.68
N LYS A 84 2.10 -13.60 -3.97
CA LYS A 84 1.69 -13.75 -2.57
C LYS A 84 0.52 -14.72 -2.38
N MET A 85 -0.46 -14.71 -3.29
CA MET A 85 -1.53 -15.70 -3.30
C MET A 85 -1.00 -17.13 -3.42
N ALA A 86 -0.01 -17.35 -4.30
CA ALA A 86 0.60 -18.66 -4.50
C ALA A 86 1.46 -19.09 -3.30
N GLU A 87 2.30 -18.20 -2.77
CA GLU A 87 3.14 -18.43 -1.59
C GLU A 87 2.30 -18.82 -0.37
N MET A 88 1.24 -18.06 -0.12
CA MET A 88 0.39 -18.22 1.07
C MET A 88 -0.75 -19.23 0.86
N LYS A 89 -1.00 -19.66 -0.39
CA LYS A 89 -2.14 -20.50 -0.79
C LYS A 89 -3.50 -19.90 -0.38
N VAL A 90 -3.67 -18.60 -0.56
CA VAL A 90 -4.89 -17.85 -0.25
C VAL A 90 -5.41 -17.03 -1.43
N GLY A 91 -6.67 -16.60 -1.36
CA GLY A 91 -7.28 -15.74 -2.37
C GLY A 91 -6.75 -14.29 -2.35
N GLY A 92 -6.84 -13.61 -3.49
CA GLY A 92 -6.35 -12.22 -3.64
C GLY A 92 -7.03 -11.22 -2.71
N SER A 93 -8.31 -11.45 -2.39
CA SER A 93 -9.06 -10.64 -1.40
C SER A 93 -8.43 -10.69 -0.01
N LEU A 94 -7.90 -11.84 0.42
CA LEU A 94 -7.24 -11.96 1.73
C LEU A 94 -5.89 -11.24 1.74
N VAL A 95 -5.11 -11.36 0.66
CA VAL A 95 -3.84 -10.63 0.51
C VAL A 95 -4.10 -9.13 0.55
N ALA A 96 -5.09 -8.66 -0.22
CA ALA A 96 -5.49 -7.25 -0.26
C ALA A 96 -5.98 -6.76 1.10
N SER A 97 -6.83 -7.54 1.78
CA SER A 97 -7.37 -7.16 3.07
C SER A 97 -6.31 -7.11 4.17
N ALA A 98 -5.42 -8.09 4.24
CA ALA A 98 -4.30 -8.06 5.17
C ALA A 98 -3.36 -6.86 4.94
N ALA A 99 -3.09 -6.54 3.67
CA ALA A 99 -2.30 -5.37 3.28
C ALA A 99 -2.95 -4.05 3.74
N VAL A 100 -4.25 -3.87 3.47
CA VAL A 100 -4.97 -2.65 3.88
C VAL A 100 -5.07 -2.56 5.39
N ALA A 101 -5.43 -3.65 6.07
CA ALA A 101 -5.53 -3.70 7.51
C ALA A 101 -4.21 -3.32 8.18
N HIS A 102 -3.08 -3.79 7.65
CA HIS A 102 -1.77 -3.36 8.16
C HIS A 102 -1.53 -1.86 7.92
N CYS A 103 -1.86 -1.35 6.74
CA CYS A 103 -1.75 0.08 6.45
C CYS A 103 -2.65 0.98 7.32
N MET A 104 -3.71 0.44 7.90
CA MET A 104 -4.55 1.15 8.86
C MET A 104 -3.90 1.30 10.25
N GLU A 105 -2.93 0.43 10.58
CA GLU A 105 -2.24 0.42 11.88
C GLU A 105 -0.97 1.30 11.88
N VAL A 106 -0.47 1.68 10.71
CA VAL A 106 0.70 2.54 10.54
C VAL A 106 0.32 3.98 10.17
N THR A 107 1.29 4.88 10.22
CA THR A 107 1.03 6.30 9.99
C THR A 107 0.72 6.61 8.53
N ASN A 108 -0.11 7.63 8.30
CA ASN A 108 -0.50 8.08 6.96
C ASN A 108 0.74 8.45 6.10
N ASP A 109 1.72 9.13 6.73
CA ASP A 109 2.97 9.51 6.09
C ASP A 109 3.78 8.31 5.57
N GLU A 110 3.84 7.21 6.32
CA GLU A 110 4.58 6.01 5.91
C GLU A 110 3.99 5.36 4.66
N VAL A 111 2.66 5.26 4.59
CA VAL A 111 1.98 4.60 3.47
C VAL A 111 1.94 5.51 2.24
N PHE A 112 1.64 6.81 2.42
CA PHE A 112 1.27 7.70 1.32
C PHE A 112 2.33 8.76 0.98
N LYS A 113 3.26 9.10 1.88
CA LYS A 113 4.29 10.13 1.64
C LYS A 113 5.70 9.58 1.41
N VAL A 114 6.05 8.44 2.02
CA VAL A 114 7.36 7.79 1.83
C VAL A 114 7.45 7.14 0.44
N VAL A 115 6.37 6.49 0.00
CA VAL A 115 6.31 5.81 -1.30
C VAL A 115 5.79 6.77 -2.37
N ARG A 116 6.53 7.85 -2.64
CA ARG A 116 6.18 8.76 -3.73
C ARG A 116 6.16 7.99 -5.04
N CYS A 117 5.06 8.10 -5.75
CA CYS A 117 4.74 7.41 -7.00
C CYS A 117 5.59 7.81 -8.23
N LYS A 118 6.85 8.24 -8.02
CA LYS A 118 7.84 8.48 -9.06
C LYS A 118 8.85 7.34 -9.22
N THR A 119 8.86 6.35 -8.34
CA THR A 119 9.83 5.25 -8.45
C THR A 119 9.28 4.14 -9.35
N ASN A 120 9.84 4.03 -10.55
CA ASN A 120 9.81 2.80 -11.34
C ASN A 120 10.04 1.63 -10.39
N THR A 121 9.09 0.69 -10.31
CA THR A 121 9.18 -0.53 -9.48
C THR A 121 10.19 -1.49 -10.12
N THR A 122 11.44 -1.07 -10.21
CA THR A 122 12.55 -1.83 -10.79
C THR A 122 13.90 -1.39 -10.23
N VAL A 123 14.10 -1.24 -8.90
CA VAL A 123 15.48 -1.10 -8.39
C VAL A 123 15.67 -1.79 -7.04
N LYS A 124 16.45 -2.88 -7.13
CA LYS A 124 17.29 -3.58 -6.15
C LYS A 124 17.21 -3.13 -4.68
N LEU A 125 16.94 -4.11 -3.81
CA LEU A 125 17.36 -4.11 -2.40
C LEU A 125 18.89 -3.99 -2.30
N ALA A 126 19.40 -2.77 -2.31
CA ALA A 126 20.67 -2.35 -1.74
C ALA A 126 20.69 -0.83 -1.83
N GLU A 127 21.15 -0.13 -0.80
CA GLU A 127 21.35 1.33 -0.80
C GLU A 127 20.12 2.20 -0.44
N MET A 128 19.47 1.93 0.70
CA MET A 128 18.82 3.00 1.46
C MET A 128 19.86 3.70 2.36
N LYS A 129 20.74 4.49 1.75
CA LYS A 129 21.37 5.67 2.36
C LYS A 129 20.98 6.85 1.49
N GLY A 130 20.01 7.64 1.92
CA GLY A 130 19.56 8.81 1.16
C GLY A 130 18.14 9.23 1.51
N LEU A 131 17.94 9.61 2.77
CA LEU A 131 16.77 10.38 3.18
C LEU A 131 16.66 11.66 2.34
N CYS A 132 15.47 11.87 1.77
CA CYS A 132 14.81 13.13 1.48
C CYS A 132 15.67 14.34 1.03
N LYS A 133 15.81 14.55 -0.28
CA LYS A 133 16.35 15.79 -0.87
C LYS A 133 15.45 17.03 -0.68
N GLU A 134 14.21 16.89 -0.20
CA GLU A 134 13.33 18.02 0.15
C GLU A 134 13.50 18.51 1.61
N GLY A 135 14.32 17.84 2.42
CA GLY A 135 14.71 18.33 3.76
C GLY A 135 16.02 19.12 3.80
N LEU A 136 16.81 19.09 2.72
CA LEU A 136 18.13 19.73 2.70
C LEU A 136 18.05 21.23 2.38
N GLU A 137 17.00 21.67 1.68
CA GLU A 137 16.84 23.08 1.28
C GLU A 137 16.34 23.98 2.43
N ALA A 138 15.78 23.39 3.50
CA ALA A 138 15.39 24.15 4.69
C ALA A 138 16.58 24.45 5.63
N GLN A 139 17.69 23.71 5.53
CA GLN A 139 18.88 23.95 6.37
C GLN A 139 19.88 24.91 5.69
N ALA A 140 19.89 24.98 4.36
CA ALA A 140 20.76 25.90 3.60
C ALA A 140 20.35 27.37 3.72
N ALA A 141 19.12 27.67 4.16
CA ALA A 141 18.65 29.03 4.39
C ALA A 141 18.97 29.58 5.79
N LEU A 142 19.59 28.79 6.67
CA LEU A 142 19.95 29.20 8.04
C LEU A 142 21.46 29.40 8.25
N ASP A 143 22.31 29.05 7.30
CA ASP A 143 23.77 29.18 7.41
C ASP A 143 24.37 30.34 6.59
N ASP A 144 23.58 31.03 5.74
CA ASP A 144 24.00 32.23 5.00
C ASP A 144 23.67 33.53 5.76
N GLY A 145 23.83 33.48 7.08
CA GLY A 145 23.32 34.51 7.99
C GLY A 145 24.19 34.75 9.21
N LYS A 146 25.52 34.66 9.10
CA LYS A 146 26.43 35.39 10.00
C LYS A 146 27.84 35.54 9.45
#